data_AF-A0A967CLF9-F1
#
_entry.id   AF-A0A967CLF9-F1
#
_cell.length_a   1.000
_cell.length_b   1.000
_cell.length_c   1.000
_cell.angle_alpha   90.00
_cell.angle_beta   90.00
_cell.angle_gamma   90.00
#
_symmetry.space_group_name_H-M   'P 1'
#
loop_
_entity.id
_entity.type
_entity.pdbx_description
1 polymer ?
#
loop_
_entity_poly.entity_id
_entity_poly.type
_entity_poly.pdbx_seq_one_letter_code
_entity_poly.pdbx_strand_id
1 'polypeptide(L)'
;ELKRKISGQGLRVRGEHRSHGLHSPYWWLRCAVGPAREDHSLVAKYKRLLEWDIVKAPRLTRTLDRVLSPALGKSYVVYAEKPREVSR
;
A
#
# COMPACT_ATOMS: atom_id res chain seq x y z
N GLU A 1 -14.73 1.11 -7.46
CA GLU A 1 -15.82 1.69 -6.64
C GLU A 1 -15.44 3.05 -6.03
N LEU A 2 -14.37 3.14 -5.24
CA LEU A 2 -13.95 4.37 -4.55
C LEU A 2 -13.86 5.60 -5.47
N LYS A 3 -13.24 5.48 -6.65
CA LYS A 3 -13.17 6.57 -7.63
C LYS A 3 -14.53 7.09 -8.05
N ARG A 4 -15.50 6.19 -8.28
CA ARG A 4 -16.87 6.58 -8.64
C ARG A 4 -17.53 7.33 -7.49
N LYS A 5 -17.32 6.90 -6.25
CA LYS A 5 -17.84 7.60 -5.06
C LYS A 5 -17.22 9.00 -4.95
N ILE A 6 -15.90 9.13 -5.13
CA ILE A 6 -15.20 10.43 -5.13
C ILE A 6 -15.72 11.34 -6.25
N SER A 7 -15.78 10.86 -7.48
CA SER A 7 -16.29 11.65 -8.61
C SER A 7 -17.77 11.99 -8.50
N GLY A 8 -18.58 11.11 -7.90
CA GLY A 8 -19.99 11.36 -7.61
C GLY A 8 -20.22 12.52 -6.64
N GLN A 9 -19.21 12.93 -5.88
CA GLN A 9 -19.24 14.11 -5.01
C GLN A 9 -18.71 15.39 -5.69
N GLY A 10 -18.55 15.37 -7.02
CA GLY A 10 -18.07 16.54 -7.79
C GLY A 10 -16.56 16.76 -7.76
N LEU A 11 -15.77 15.85 -7.16
CA LEU A 11 -14.32 15.90 -7.17
C LEU A 11 -13.73 15.32 -8.46
N ARG A 12 -12.69 15.94 -9.02
CA ARG A 12 -12.02 15.47 -10.24
C ARG A 12 -10.82 14.60 -9.87
N VAL A 13 -10.87 13.30 -10.16
CA VAL A 13 -9.75 12.38 -9.93
C VAL A 13 -8.62 12.69 -10.91
N ARG A 14 -7.38 12.80 -10.39
CA ARG A 14 -6.17 13.14 -11.15
C ARG A 14 -5.18 11.99 -11.27
N GLY A 15 -5.19 11.08 -10.30
CA GLY A 15 -4.29 9.95 -10.31
C GLY A 15 -4.62 8.96 -9.21
N GLU A 16 -4.02 7.78 -9.34
CA GLU A 16 -4.14 6.73 -8.35
C GLU A 16 -2.86 5.89 -8.33
N HIS A 17 -2.62 5.24 -7.20
CA HIS A 17 -1.65 4.18 -7.14
C HIS A 17 -1.98 3.21 -6.01
N ARG A 18 -1.34 2.05 -6.07
CA ARG A 18 -1.25 1.12 -4.95
C ARG A 18 0.14 1.19 -4.35
N SER A 19 0.26 0.94 -3.06
CA SER A 19 1.53 1.01 -2.33
C SER A 19 1.66 -0.12 -1.31
N HIS A 20 2.90 -0.35 -0.87
CA HIS A 20 3.25 -1.32 0.17
C HIS A 20 2.88 -2.75 -0.22
N GLY A 21 3.18 -3.13 -1.47
CA GLY A 21 3.02 -4.48 -1.99
C GLY A 21 3.79 -5.52 -1.19
N LEU A 22 4.95 -5.18 -0.61
CA LEU A 22 5.75 -6.10 0.22
C LEU A 22 5.13 -6.39 1.59
N HIS A 23 4.21 -5.54 2.07
CA HIS A 23 3.63 -5.69 3.41
C HIS A 23 2.46 -6.68 3.44
N SER A 24 1.74 -6.83 2.33
CA SER A 24 0.62 -7.78 2.25
C SER A 24 1.08 -9.24 2.42
N PRO A 25 2.15 -9.72 1.75
CA PRO A 25 2.70 -11.05 1.99
C PRO A 25 3.12 -11.31 3.43
N TYR A 26 3.70 -10.32 4.11
CA TYR A 26 4.04 -10.44 5.54
C TYR A 26 2.79 -10.72 6.39
N TRP A 27 1.70 -9.99 6.15
CA TRP A 27 0.45 -10.19 6.88
C TRP A 27 -0.20 -11.52 6.56
N TRP A 28 -0.14 -11.99 5.31
CA TRP A 28 -0.62 -13.32 4.96
C TRP A 28 0.18 -14.43 5.65
N LEU A 29 1.50 -14.28 5.71
CA LEU A 29 2.35 -15.21 6.45
C LEU A 29 2.01 -15.21 7.95
N ARG A 30 1.80 -14.03 8.55
CA ARG A 30 1.31 -13.91 9.94
C ARG A 30 -0.04 -14.59 10.15
N CYS A 31 -0.99 -14.43 9.22
CA CYS A 31 -2.29 -15.09 9.29
C CYS A 31 -2.19 -16.62 9.15
N ALA A 32 -1.33 -17.11 8.25
CA ALA A 32 -1.15 -18.54 8.00
C ALA A 32 -0.47 -19.26 9.18
N VAL A 33 0.51 -18.62 9.82
CA VAL A 33 1.21 -19.17 10.98
C VAL A 33 0.40 -19.04 12.28
N GLY A 34 -0.44 -18.01 12.37
CA GLY A 34 -1.17 -17.63 13.56
C GLY A 34 -0.71 -16.26 14.06
N PRO A 35 -1.59 -15.24 14.12
CA PRO A 35 -1.19 -13.88 14.49
C PRO A 35 -0.71 -13.73 15.94
N ALA A 36 -1.00 -14.69 16.82
CA ALA A 36 -0.47 -14.72 18.19
C ALA A 36 0.93 -15.38 18.28
N ARG A 37 1.39 -16.04 17.22
CA ARG A 37 2.67 -16.76 17.18
C ARG A 37 3.77 -15.85 16.66
N GLU A 38 4.44 -15.17 17.59
CA GLU A 38 5.57 -14.29 17.30
C GLU A 38 6.92 -15.03 17.26
N ASP A 39 6.95 -16.28 17.70
CA ASP A 39 8.11 -17.17 17.77
C ASP A 39 8.56 -17.73 16.41
N HIS A 40 7.72 -17.58 15.38
CA HIS A 40 7.98 -18.20 14.08
C HIS A 40 9.14 -17.49 13.34
N SER A 41 10.23 -18.22 13.16
CA SER A 41 11.49 -17.68 12.61
C SER A 41 11.34 -16.98 11.25
N LEU A 42 10.48 -17.49 10.35
CA LEU A 42 10.21 -16.85 9.06
C LEU A 42 9.50 -15.50 9.22
N VAL A 43 8.53 -15.40 10.15
CA VAL A 43 7.81 -14.16 10.42
C VAL A 43 8.76 -13.11 10.99
N ALA A 44 9.63 -13.51 11.93
CA ALA A 44 10.60 -12.62 12.54
C ALA A 44 11.65 -12.11 11.53
N LYS A 45 12.16 -12.99 10.65
CA LYS A 45 13.09 -12.59 9.57
C LYS A 45 12.43 -11.63 8.57
N TYR A 46 11.19 -11.92 8.17
CA TYR A 46 10.43 -11.05 7.27
C TYR A 46 10.17 -9.69 7.92
N LYS A 47 9.79 -9.66 9.21
CA LYS A 47 9.61 -8.42 9.97
C LYS A 47 10.87 -7.56 9.96
N ARG A 48 12.04 -8.14 10.22
CA ARG A 48 13.32 -7.42 10.17
C ARG A 48 13.64 -6.86 8.78
N LEU A 49 13.33 -7.61 7.71
CA LEU A 49 13.47 -7.13 6.34
C LEU A 49 12.59 -5.90 6.10
N LEU A 50 11.33 -5.93 6.54
CA LEU A 50 10.40 -4.81 6.40
C LEU A 50 10.81 -3.60 7.24
N GLU A 51 11.24 -3.80 8.49
CA GLU A 51 11.77 -2.72 9.33
C GLU A 51 12.98 -2.06 8.68
N TRP A 52 13.90 -2.85 8.14
CA TRP A 52 15.05 -2.35 7.39
C TRP A 52 14.64 -1.60 6.12
N ASP A 53 13.67 -2.11 5.37
CA ASP A 53 13.11 -1.44 4.18
C ASP A 53 12.50 -0.08 4.54
N ILE A 54 11.69 -0.01 5.60
CA ILE A 54 11.07 1.24 6.05
C ILE A 54 12.14 2.29 6.40
N VAL A 55 13.22 1.87 7.08
CA VAL A 55 14.27 2.79 7.55
C VAL A 55 15.24 3.19 6.43
N LYS A 56 15.67 2.25 5.58
CA LYS A 56 16.71 2.49 4.56
C LYS A 56 16.16 2.76 3.17
N ALA A 57 14.94 2.32 2.89
CA ALA A 57 14.24 2.42 1.61
C ALA A 57 15.14 2.24 0.38
N PRO A 58 15.95 1.16 0.31
CA PRO A 58 16.91 0.98 -0.77
C PRO A 58 16.21 0.85 -2.12
N ARG A 59 16.94 1.16 -3.21
CA ARG A 59 16.37 1.14 -4.57
C ARG A 59 15.79 -0.22 -4.95
N LEU A 60 16.40 -1.31 -4.48
CA LEU A 60 15.96 -2.67 -4.75
C LEU A 60 14.54 -2.93 -4.20
N THR A 61 14.32 -2.66 -2.92
CA THR A 61 13.03 -2.89 -2.27
C THR A 61 11.96 -1.95 -2.80
N ARG A 62 12.31 -0.70 -3.16
CA ARG A 62 11.41 0.23 -3.86
C ARG A 62 10.97 -0.28 -5.23
N THR A 63 11.88 -0.88 -6.00
CA THR A 63 11.53 -1.48 -7.30
C THR A 63 10.62 -2.69 -7.12
N LEU A 64 10.95 -3.57 -6.17
CA LEU A 64 10.11 -4.71 -5.80
C LEU A 64 8.72 -4.26 -5.36
N ASP A 65 8.62 -3.26 -4.49
CA ASP A 65 7.35 -2.71 -4.05
C ASP A 65 6.54 -2.16 -5.23
N ARG A 66 7.17 -1.45 -6.16
CA ARG A 66 6.51 -0.90 -7.35
C ARG A 66 6.00 -1.98 -8.30
N VAL A 67 6.74 -3.08 -8.45
CA VAL A 67 6.34 -4.22 -9.29
C VAL A 67 5.21 -5.02 -8.64
N LEU A 68 5.25 -5.19 -7.31
CA LEU A 68 4.25 -5.98 -6.58
C LEU A 68 2.99 -5.20 -6.26
N SER A 69 3.08 -3.88 -6.11
CA SER A 69 1.96 -3.01 -5.70
C SER A 69 0.69 -3.13 -6.56
N PRO A 70 0.72 -3.26 -7.89
CA PRO A 70 -0.49 -3.44 -8.69
C PRO A 70 -1.35 -4.64 -8.26
N ALA A 71 -0.68 -5.75 -7.89
CA ALA A 71 -1.32 -6.99 -7.48
C ALA A 71 -1.54 -7.08 -5.96
N LEU A 72 -0.55 -6.66 -5.16
CA LEU A 72 -0.44 -6.95 -3.73
C LEU A 72 -0.49 -5.70 -2.85
N GLY A 73 -0.78 -4.52 -3.41
CA GLY A 73 -0.77 -3.27 -2.63
C GLY A 73 -1.75 -3.34 -1.46
N LYS A 74 -1.22 -3.16 -0.24
CA LYS A 74 -2.00 -3.09 1.00
C LYS A 74 -2.96 -1.89 1.00
N SER A 75 -2.53 -0.81 0.35
CA SER A 75 -3.24 0.46 0.31
C SER A 75 -3.52 0.91 -1.12
N TYR A 76 -4.66 1.59 -1.31
CA TYR A 76 -5.03 2.23 -2.56
C TYR A 76 -5.23 3.72 -2.31
N VAL A 77 -4.49 4.55 -3.03
CA VAL A 77 -4.47 6.00 -2.88
C VAL A 77 -5.06 6.62 -4.13
N VAL A 78 -5.99 7.57 -3.96
CA VAL A 78 -6.61 8.32 -5.04
C VAL A 78 -6.39 9.80 -4.78
N TYR A 79 -5.81 10.50 -5.76
CA TYR A 79 -5.64 11.94 -5.73
C TYR A 79 -6.80 12.59 -6.49
N ALA A 80 -7.47 13.54 -5.86
CA ALA A 80 -8.59 14.27 -6.46
C ALA A 80 -8.52 15.76 -6.13
N GLU A 81 -8.99 16.58 -7.06
CA GLU A 81 -9.05 18.02 -6.93
C GLU A 81 -10.49 18.48 -6.81
N LYS A 82 -10.74 19.44 -5.91
CA LYS A 82 -12.00 20.17 -5.88
C LYS A 82 -11.99 21.20 -7.01
N PRO A 83 -12.94 21.18 -7.95
CA PRO A 83 -13.08 22.23 -8.93
C PRO A 83 -13.27 23.57 -8.22
N ARG A 84 -12.55 24.62 -8.62
CA ARG A 84 -12.83 25.97 -8.15
C ARG A 84 -14.15 26.41 -8.80
N GLU A 85 -15.11 26.84 -8.00
CA GLU A 85 -16.27 27.55 -8.52
C GLU A 85 -15.75 28.82 -9.19
N VAL A 86 -15.96 28.92 -10.50
CA VAL A 86 -15.84 30.21 -11.19
C VAL A 86 -17.12 30.95 -10.81
N SER A 87 -17.08 31.70 -9.71
CA SER A 87 -18.14 32.64 -9.36
C SER A 87 -18.29 33.60 -10.55
N ARG A 88 -19.41 33.51 -11.24
CA ARG A 88 -19.82 34.42 -12.31
C ARG A 88 -20.71 35.49 -11.72
#